data_AF-A0A410UVL3-F1
#
_entry.id   AF-A0A410UVL3-F1
#
_cell.length_a   1.000
_cell.length_b   1.000
_cell.length_c   1.000
_cell.angle_alpha   90.00
_cell.angle_beta   90.00
_cell.angle_gamma   90.00
#
_symmetry.space_group_name_H-M   'P 1'
#
loop_
_entity.id
_entity.type
_entity.pdbx_description
1 polymer ?
#
loop_
_entity_poly.entity_id
_entity_poly.type
_entity_poly.pdbx_seq_one_letter_code
_entity_poly.pdbx_strand_id
1 'polypeptide(L)'
;MKISELSPVQLQQRLHQQGLCIRTGPFVTRVHTSLTAAVEGIGLLYADYPVADEDDFADFHIRLALPRGVRRWIKPQVLFLFDGTRTFKPLPADQAFPMFEWGLNWCVSSHAHSYLIIHAAVLEKHGHAVIMPAPPGSGKSTLCAALARNGWRLLSDELALVRIADGNVIPLPRPVSLKNASIDIMRDYAPDAVFSRKVSDTMKGTVAHMQAPADSVARAGEPARPGWVIFPRYEAGAGTRLTDTPKARAFMRAADNAFNYSLLGERGFASLAALIEASSCHEFTYSNLDEAIDTFNRLQPQVPLS
;
A
#
# COMPACT_ATOMS: atom_id res chain seq x y z
N MET A 1 -15.11 11.24 -12.44
CA MET A 1 -15.63 9.89 -12.72
C MET A 1 -14.92 8.89 -11.83
N LYS A 2 -15.62 7.89 -11.28
CA LYS A 2 -15.05 6.74 -10.56
C LYS A 2 -15.07 5.48 -11.45
N ILE A 3 -14.26 4.49 -11.12
CA ILE A 3 -14.26 3.20 -11.85
C ILE A 3 -15.62 2.50 -11.74
N SER A 4 -16.30 2.56 -10.60
CA SER A 4 -17.63 1.97 -10.39
C SER A 4 -18.74 2.57 -11.27
N GLU A 5 -18.51 3.75 -11.84
CA GLU A 5 -19.44 4.39 -12.79
C GLU A 5 -19.30 3.81 -14.21
N LEU A 6 -18.25 3.04 -14.48
CA LEU A 6 -18.09 2.31 -15.73
C LEU A 6 -18.78 0.96 -15.62
N SER A 7 -19.61 0.61 -16.61
CA SER A 7 -20.10 -0.77 -16.73
C SER A 7 -18.92 -1.75 -16.93
N PRO A 8 -19.07 -3.03 -16.57
CA PRO A 8 -18.00 -4.02 -16.76
C PRO A 8 -17.46 -4.09 -18.19
N VAL A 9 -18.35 -3.92 -19.19
CA VAL A 9 -17.98 -3.88 -20.61
C VAL A 9 -17.16 -2.63 -20.95
N GLN A 10 -17.56 -1.46 -20.46
CA GLN A 10 -16.81 -0.22 -20.66
C GLN A 10 -15.44 -0.27 -20.00
N LEU A 11 -15.36 -0.77 -18.77
CA LEU A 11 -14.09 -0.96 -18.05
C LEU A 11 -13.15 -1.87 -18.84
N GLN A 12 -13.64 -3.02 -19.30
CA GLN A 12 -12.86 -3.96 -20.10
C GLN A 12 -12.39 -3.34 -21.43
N GLN A 13 -13.27 -2.63 -22.14
CA GLN A 13 -12.94 -1.98 -23.41
C GLN A 13 -11.86 -0.91 -23.22
N ARG A 14 -11.99 -0.03 -22.22
CA ARG A 14 -11.00 1.01 -21.93
C ARG A 14 -9.65 0.43 -21.54
N LEU A 15 -9.61 -0.53 -20.61
CA LEU A 15 -8.36 -1.21 -20.22
C LEU A 15 -7.68 -1.92 -21.39
N HIS A 16 -8.44 -2.47 -22.34
CA HIS A 16 -7.88 -3.19 -23.47
C HIS A 16 -7.35 -2.26 -24.57
N GLN A 17 -8.10 -1.22 -24.94
CA GLN A 17 -7.84 -0.41 -26.14
C GLN A 17 -7.04 0.85 -25.80
N GLN A 18 -7.66 1.81 -25.10
CA GLN A 18 -7.14 3.15 -24.85
C GLN A 18 -6.18 3.22 -23.65
N GLY A 19 -6.35 2.30 -22.71
CA GLY A 19 -5.73 2.34 -21.39
C GLY A 19 -6.56 3.18 -20.43
N LEU A 20 -6.68 2.74 -19.18
CA LEU A 20 -7.42 3.46 -18.15
C LEU A 20 -6.44 4.21 -17.24
N CYS A 21 -6.61 5.54 -17.11
CA CYS A 21 -5.83 6.37 -16.19
C CYS A 21 -6.44 6.31 -14.78
N ILE A 22 -5.84 5.52 -13.89
CA ILE A 22 -6.30 5.34 -12.51
C ILE A 22 -5.49 6.25 -11.60
N ARG A 23 -6.15 7.10 -10.82
CA ARG A 23 -5.49 7.95 -9.82
C ARG A 23 -5.42 7.24 -8.47
N THR A 24 -4.21 7.12 -7.92
CA THR A 24 -3.96 6.63 -6.56
C THR A 24 -3.09 7.65 -5.80
N GLY A 25 -3.68 8.33 -4.82
CA GLY A 25 -2.99 9.42 -4.12
C GLY A 25 -2.49 10.50 -5.11
N PRO A 26 -1.18 10.85 -5.09
CA PRO A 26 -0.62 11.85 -5.99
C PRO A 26 -0.33 11.33 -7.40
N PHE A 27 -0.45 10.02 -7.67
CA PHE A 27 -0.03 9.42 -8.94
C PHE A 27 -1.19 9.05 -9.84
N VAL A 28 -1.03 9.26 -11.14
CA VAL A 28 -1.88 8.75 -12.21
C VAL A 28 -1.14 7.64 -12.94
N THR A 29 -1.70 6.44 -12.96
CA THR A 29 -1.15 5.31 -13.72
C THR A 29 -2.05 4.99 -14.90
N ARG A 30 -1.52 5.02 -16.12
CA ARG A 30 -2.20 4.50 -17.31
C ARG A 30 -2.02 2.99 -17.39
N VAL A 31 -3.12 2.25 -17.26
CA VAL A 31 -3.12 0.79 -17.20
C VAL A 31 -3.71 0.21 -18.48
N HIS A 32 -2.95 -0.65 -19.15
CA HIS A 32 -3.44 -1.50 -20.24
C HIS A 32 -3.45 -2.96 -19.87
N THR A 33 -4.56 -3.66 -20.09
CA THR A 33 -4.64 -5.11 -19.91
C THR A 33 -5.86 -5.69 -20.64
N SER A 34 -5.70 -6.90 -21.15
CA SER A 34 -6.80 -7.74 -21.62
C SER A 34 -7.02 -8.96 -20.73
N LEU A 35 -6.29 -9.08 -19.62
CA LEU A 35 -6.35 -10.24 -18.73
C LEU A 35 -7.55 -10.10 -17.79
N THR A 36 -8.48 -11.05 -17.88
CA THR A 36 -9.71 -11.09 -17.07
C THR A 36 -9.43 -10.94 -15.58
N ALA A 37 -8.45 -11.67 -15.03
CA ALA A 37 -8.12 -11.61 -13.60
C ALA A 37 -7.68 -10.20 -13.13
N ALA A 38 -7.02 -9.42 -14.00
CA ALA A 38 -6.66 -8.03 -13.69
C ALA A 38 -7.87 -7.10 -13.80
N VAL A 39 -8.68 -7.24 -14.87
CA VAL A 39 -9.89 -6.43 -15.07
C VAL A 39 -10.88 -6.63 -13.92
N GLU A 40 -11.13 -7.87 -13.51
CA GLU A 40 -12.02 -8.20 -12.38
C GLU A 40 -11.48 -7.63 -11.06
N GLY A 41 -10.18 -7.79 -10.79
CA GLY A 41 -9.57 -7.26 -9.57
C GLY A 41 -9.58 -5.73 -9.51
N ILE A 42 -9.34 -5.04 -10.63
CA ILE A 42 -9.44 -3.59 -10.75
C ILE A 42 -10.88 -3.14 -10.55
N GLY A 43 -11.84 -3.74 -11.25
CA GLY A 43 -13.26 -3.38 -11.12
C GLY A 43 -13.80 -3.56 -9.69
N LEU A 44 -13.34 -4.61 -9.00
CA LEU A 44 -13.75 -4.90 -7.63
C LEU A 44 -13.06 -3.99 -6.59
N LEU A 45 -11.73 -3.94 -6.60
CA LEU A 45 -10.96 -3.33 -5.51
C LEU A 45 -10.60 -1.86 -5.76
N TYR A 46 -10.70 -1.40 -7.01
CA TYR A 46 -10.50 -0.01 -7.38
C TYR A 46 -11.81 0.71 -7.73
N ALA A 47 -12.97 0.14 -7.37
CA ALA A 47 -14.30 0.70 -7.66
C ALA A 47 -14.44 2.19 -7.33
N ASP A 48 -13.93 2.63 -6.17
CA ASP A 48 -14.05 4.02 -5.70
C ASP A 48 -13.02 5.00 -6.27
N TYR A 49 -12.06 4.52 -7.06
CA TYR A 49 -10.91 5.31 -7.44
C TYR A 49 -11.26 6.22 -8.61
N PRO A 50 -10.77 7.48 -8.60
CA PRO A 50 -10.99 8.39 -9.72
C PRO A 50 -10.32 7.88 -10.99
N VAL A 51 -11.04 7.97 -12.09
CA VAL A 51 -10.50 7.89 -13.45
C VAL A 51 -10.07 9.30 -13.84
N ALA A 52 -8.78 9.50 -14.10
CA ALA A 52 -8.25 10.76 -14.64
C ALA A 52 -8.55 10.85 -16.15
N ASP A 53 -8.53 12.06 -16.68
CA ASP A 53 -8.82 12.29 -18.10
C ASP A 53 -7.74 11.63 -19.00
N GLU A 54 -8.15 11.19 -20.19
CA GLU A 54 -7.26 10.44 -21.09
C GLU A 54 -6.15 11.32 -21.69
N ASP A 55 -6.39 12.62 -21.78
CA ASP A 55 -5.43 13.62 -22.26
C ASP A 55 -4.51 14.14 -21.13
N ASP A 56 -4.80 13.80 -19.88
CA ASP A 56 -3.96 14.19 -18.74
C ASP A 56 -2.65 13.39 -18.70
N PHE A 57 -1.64 14.01 -18.11
CA PHE A 57 -0.36 13.38 -17.81
C PHE A 57 -0.55 12.15 -16.91
N ALA A 58 0.11 11.05 -17.25
CA ALA A 58 0.23 9.86 -16.41
C ALA A 58 1.68 9.70 -15.96
N ASP A 59 1.89 9.54 -14.65
CA ASP A 59 3.21 9.31 -14.07
C ASP A 59 3.81 7.97 -14.52
N PHE A 60 2.96 6.95 -14.71
CA PHE A 60 3.38 5.61 -15.05
C PHE A 60 2.52 5.02 -16.17
N HIS A 61 3.16 4.44 -17.18
CA HIS A 61 2.50 3.67 -18.23
C HIS A 61 2.80 2.19 -18.06
N ILE A 62 1.78 1.41 -17.70
CA ILE A 62 1.93 -0.01 -17.44
C ILE A 62 1.06 -0.85 -18.37
N ARG A 63 1.56 -2.03 -18.71
CA ARG A 63 0.79 -3.03 -19.45
C ARG A 63 0.96 -4.42 -18.84
N LEU A 64 -0.16 -5.06 -18.54
CA LEU A 64 -0.23 -6.48 -18.23
C LEU A 64 -0.62 -7.22 -19.50
N ALA A 65 0.26 -8.09 -19.98
CA ALA A 65 0.07 -8.80 -21.25
C ALA A 65 0.42 -10.28 -21.13
N LEU A 66 -0.22 -11.11 -21.95
CA LEU A 66 0.21 -12.49 -22.16
C LEU A 66 1.46 -12.48 -23.06
N PRO A 67 2.44 -13.40 -22.86
CA PRO A 67 3.54 -13.57 -23.78
C PRO A 67 3.03 -14.01 -25.16
N ARG A 68 3.76 -13.65 -26.23
CA ARG A 68 3.45 -14.08 -27.60
C ARG A 68 3.70 -15.59 -27.76
N GLY A 69 2.93 -16.25 -28.64
CA GLY A 69 3.15 -17.64 -29.06
C GLY A 69 2.34 -18.71 -28.30
N VAL A 70 2.72 -19.98 -28.49
CA VAL A 70 1.95 -21.16 -28.06
C VAL A 70 1.78 -21.27 -26.54
N ARG A 71 2.72 -20.69 -25.76
CA ARG A 71 2.62 -20.61 -24.29
C ARG A 71 1.43 -19.81 -23.76
N ARG A 72 0.74 -19.06 -24.62
CA ARG A 72 -0.55 -18.44 -24.28
C ARG A 72 -1.63 -19.48 -23.94
N TRP A 73 -1.54 -20.69 -24.50
CA TRP A 73 -2.54 -21.74 -24.35
C TRP A 73 -2.13 -22.83 -23.35
N ILE A 74 -0.83 -22.99 -23.09
CA ILE A 74 -0.27 -24.00 -22.19
C ILE A 74 0.46 -23.30 -21.04
N LYS A 75 -0.13 -23.32 -19.84
CA LYS A 75 0.32 -22.59 -18.64
C LYS A 75 0.50 -21.08 -18.90
N PRO A 76 -0.60 -20.35 -19.17
CA PRO A 76 -0.53 -18.94 -19.51
C PRO A 76 0.18 -18.14 -18.41
N GLN A 77 1.00 -17.18 -18.83
CA GLN A 77 1.75 -16.30 -17.94
C GLN A 77 1.35 -14.85 -18.17
N VAL A 78 1.52 -14.01 -17.16
CA VAL A 78 1.40 -12.56 -17.24
C VAL A 78 2.79 -11.92 -17.23
N LEU A 79 2.96 -10.93 -18.11
CA LEU A 79 4.11 -10.03 -18.17
C LEU A 79 3.68 -8.67 -17.63
N PHE A 80 4.53 -8.06 -16.81
CA PHE A 80 4.43 -6.66 -16.44
C PHE A 80 5.41 -5.86 -17.29
N LEU A 81 4.88 -4.92 -18.06
CA LEU A 81 5.64 -4.00 -18.90
C LEU A 81 5.49 -2.59 -18.33
N PHE A 82 6.61 -1.91 -18.11
CA PHE A 82 6.70 -0.49 -17.79
C PHE A 82 7.35 0.21 -18.97
N ASP A 83 6.67 1.21 -19.56
CA ASP A 83 7.11 1.90 -20.79
C ASP A 83 7.50 0.93 -21.92
N GLY A 84 6.74 -0.16 -22.05
CA GLY A 84 6.97 -1.21 -23.05
C GLY A 84 8.09 -2.21 -22.71
N THR A 85 8.85 -1.97 -21.64
CA THR A 85 9.96 -2.83 -21.21
C THR A 85 9.51 -3.78 -20.11
N ARG A 86 9.93 -5.05 -20.21
CA ARG A 86 9.58 -6.06 -19.21
C ARG A 86 10.38 -5.87 -17.92
N THR A 87 9.68 -5.65 -16.82
CA THR A 87 10.28 -5.34 -15.51
C THR A 87 10.56 -6.58 -14.66
N PHE A 88 9.66 -7.56 -14.66
CA PHE A 88 9.76 -8.74 -13.79
C PHE A 88 9.84 -10.06 -14.56
N LYS A 89 10.11 -11.15 -13.83
CA LYS A 89 9.86 -12.51 -14.33
C LYS A 89 8.35 -12.72 -14.55
N PRO A 90 7.94 -13.51 -15.55
CA PRO A 90 6.54 -13.74 -15.83
C PRO A 90 5.95 -14.56 -14.69
N LEU A 91 4.74 -14.23 -14.27
CA LEU A 91 4.00 -15.00 -13.28
C LEU A 91 2.88 -15.80 -13.96
N PRO A 92 2.32 -16.83 -13.32
CA PRO A 92 1.08 -17.45 -13.81
C PRO A 92 -0.02 -16.40 -14.04
N ALA A 93 -0.80 -16.53 -15.13
CA ALA A 93 -1.74 -15.49 -15.56
C ALA A 93 -2.88 -15.21 -14.57
N ASP A 94 -3.20 -16.16 -13.70
CA ASP A 94 -4.13 -16.00 -12.58
C ASP A 94 -3.59 -15.05 -11.49
N GLN A 95 -2.28 -14.80 -11.46
CA GLN A 95 -1.61 -13.82 -10.60
C GLN A 95 -1.56 -12.41 -11.22
N ALA A 96 -2.31 -12.12 -12.29
CA ALA A 96 -2.29 -10.83 -12.96
C ALA A 96 -2.62 -9.64 -12.03
N PHE A 97 -3.61 -9.76 -11.15
CA PHE A 97 -3.94 -8.71 -10.19
C PHE A 97 -2.88 -8.55 -9.08
N PRO A 98 -2.37 -9.63 -8.43
CA PRO A 98 -1.18 -9.51 -7.59
C PRO A 98 0.04 -8.88 -8.28
N MET A 99 0.27 -9.20 -9.57
CA MET A 99 1.35 -8.60 -10.35
C MET A 99 1.12 -7.11 -10.61
N PHE A 100 -0.13 -6.70 -10.84
CA PHE A 100 -0.54 -5.29 -10.93
C PHE A 100 -0.19 -4.54 -9.64
N GLU A 101 -0.64 -5.03 -8.49
CA GLU A 101 -0.37 -4.44 -7.17
C GLU A 101 1.12 -4.31 -6.87
N TRP A 102 1.88 -5.35 -7.17
CA TRP A 102 3.33 -5.33 -7.00
C TRP A 102 4.01 -4.36 -7.95
N GLY A 103 3.57 -4.32 -9.20
CA GLY A 103 4.12 -3.41 -10.21
C GLY A 103 3.87 -1.95 -9.89
N LEU A 104 2.70 -1.59 -9.34
CA LEU A 104 2.44 -0.23 -8.85
C LEU A 104 3.38 0.17 -7.72
N ASN A 105 3.59 -0.72 -6.75
CA ASN A 105 4.57 -0.49 -5.68
C ASN A 105 5.97 -0.24 -6.25
N TRP A 106 6.38 -1.06 -7.22
CA TRP A 106 7.68 -0.89 -7.87
C TRP A 106 7.77 0.45 -8.60
N CYS A 107 6.77 0.83 -9.40
CA CYS A 107 6.73 2.11 -10.11
C CYS A 107 6.98 3.29 -9.17
N VAL A 108 6.26 3.34 -8.04
CA VAL A 108 6.43 4.39 -7.03
C VAL A 108 7.80 4.32 -6.37
N SER A 109 8.20 3.15 -5.85
CA SER A 109 9.45 2.99 -5.12
C SER A 109 10.71 3.29 -5.95
N SER A 110 10.65 3.06 -7.27
CA SER A 110 11.77 3.20 -8.20
C SER A 110 11.85 4.56 -8.89
N HIS A 111 10.81 5.39 -8.85
CA HIS A 111 10.79 6.65 -9.63
C HIS A 111 10.35 7.88 -8.82
N ALA A 112 9.64 7.73 -7.70
CA ALA A 112 9.09 8.87 -6.96
C ALA A 112 10.09 9.47 -5.94
N HIS A 113 11.26 9.93 -6.40
CA HIS A 113 12.35 10.42 -5.53
C HIS A 113 12.15 11.83 -4.94
N SER A 114 11.00 12.47 -5.20
CA SER A 114 10.54 13.65 -4.43
C SER A 114 10.06 13.28 -3.02
N TYR A 115 9.99 11.99 -2.71
CA TYR A 115 9.60 11.43 -1.42
C TYR A 115 10.71 10.56 -0.85
N LEU A 116 10.90 10.59 0.46
CA LEU A 116 11.53 9.49 1.18
C LEU A 116 10.52 8.35 1.28
N ILE A 117 10.89 7.16 0.78
CA ILE A 117 9.97 6.01 0.68
C ILE A 117 10.41 4.93 1.66
N ILE A 118 9.54 4.60 2.61
CA ILE A 118 9.79 3.59 3.64
C ILE A 118 8.82 2.42 3.46
N HIS A 119 9.32 1.19 3.54
CA HIS A 119 8.49 -0.02 3.61
C HIS A 119 7.75 -0.05 4.94
N ALA A 120 6.52 0.46 4.94
CA ALA A 120 5.73 0.68 6.13
C ALA A 120 4.24 0.79 5.80
N ALA A 121 3.41 0.38 6.75
CA ALA A 121 1.99 0.72 6.75
C ALA A 121 1.84 2.08 7.42
N VAL A 122 0.89 2.87 6.93
CA VAL A 122 0.61 4.21 7.39
C VAL A 122 -0.88 4.37 7.56
N LEU A 123 -1.28 4.82 8.74
CA LEU A 123 -2.64 5.25 9.01
C LEU A 123 -2.63 6.64 9.64
N GLU A 124 -3.77 7.31 9.60
CA GLU A 124 -3.94 8.64 10.17
C GLU A 124 -5.12 8.68 11.13
N LYS A 125 -4.96 9.47 12.19
CA LYS A 125 -6.02 9.86 13.10
C LYS A 125 -5.80 11.30 13.56
N HIS A 126 -6.84 12.13 13.42
CA HIS A 126 -6.84 13.55 13.80
C HIS A 126 -5.65 14.35 13.22
N GLY A 127 -5.36 14.17 11.94
CA GLY A 127 -4.30 14.85 11.18
C GLY A 127 -2.89 14.30 11.40
N HIS A 128 -2.72 13.27 12.23
CA HIS A 128 -1.42 12.70 12.58
C HIS A 128 -1.28 11.26 12.08
N ALA A 129 -0.16 10.98 11.43
CA ALA A 129 0.17 9.69 10.87
C ALA A 129 0.90 8.80 11.89
N VAL A 130 0.45 7.55 12.00
CA VAL A 130 1.26 6.45 12.54
C VAL A 130 1.93 5.75 11.37
N ILE A 131 3.26 5.68 11.40
CA ILE A 131 4.07 4.96 10.43
C ILE A 131 4.54 3.68 11.12
N MET A 132 4.32 2.54 10.47
CA MET A 132 4.64 1.22 10.98
C MET A 132 5.66 0.50 10.09
N PRO A 133 6.97 0.87 10.18
CA PRO A 133 8.02 0.12 9.50
C PRO A 133 8.16 -1.24 10.14
N ALA A 134 8.10 -2.30 9.33
CA ALA A 134 8.24 -3.63 9.87
C ALA A 134 8.72 -4.63 8.81
N PRO A 135 9.55 -5.62 9.20
CA PRO A 135 9.92 -6.70 8.30
C PRO A 135 8.69 -7.51 7.88
N PRO A 136 8.75 -8.21 6.74
CA PRO A 136 7.71 -9.16 6.35
C PRO A 136 7.40 -10.17 7.46
N GLY A 137 6.11 -10.48 7.67
CA GLY A 137 5.67 -11.46 8.67
C GLY A 137 5.45 -10.91 10.08
N SER A 138 5.69 -9.61 10.31
CA SER A 138 5.47 -8.93 11.59
C SER A 138 4.00 -8.73 12.00
N GLY A 139 3.03 -9.06 11.13
CA GLY A 139 1.61 -8.78 11.34
C GLY A 139 1.15 -7.38 10.87
N LYS A 140 2.06 -6.56 10.32
CA LYS A 140 1.82 -5.19 9.83
C LYS A 140 0.53 -5.03 9.03
N SER A 141 0.35 -5.80 7.94
CA SER A 141 -0.81 -5.64 7.06
C SER A 141 -2.13 -6.06 7.73
N THR A 142 -2.10 -7.04 8.65
CA THR A 142 -3.27 -7.41 9.45
C THR A 142 -3.65 -6.30 10.42
N LEU A 143 -2.66 -5.76 11.15
CA LEU A 143 -2.89 -4.64 12.08
C LEU A 143 -3.37 -3.38 11.34
N CYS A 144 -2.76 -3.08 10.19
CA CYS A 144 -3.17 -2.00 9.30
C CYS A 144 -4.62 -2.14 8.84
N ALA A 145 -5.00 -3.33 8.35
CA ALA A 145 -6.37 -3.63 7.98
C ALA A 145 -7.34 -3.44 9.15
N ALA A 146 -7.02 -3.99 10.32
CA ALA A 146 -7.86 -3.90 11.51
C ALA A 146 -8.06 -2.45 11.98
N LEU A 147 -6.98 -1.64 12.04
CA LEU A 147 -7.07 -0.22 12.38
C LEU A 147 -7.89 0.57 11.35
N ALA A 148 -7.70 0.31 10.06
CA ALA A 148 -8.44 0.98 8.98
C ALA A 148 -9.94 0.69 9.04
N ARG A 149 -10.34 -0.47 9.55
CA ARG A 149 -11.74 -0.83 9.82
C ARG A 149 -12.29 -0.19 11.10
N ASN A 150 -11.42 0.26 12.00
CA ASN A 150 -11.77 0.82 13.31
C ASN A 150 -11.50 2.33 13.39
N GLY A 151 -11.85 3.06 12.32
CA GLY A 151 -11.89 4.53 12.32
C GLY A 151 -10.54 5.22 12.13
N TRP A 152 -9.46 4.50 11.84
CA TRP A 152 -8.24 5.09 11.32
C TRP A 152 -8.32 5.23 9.81
N ARG A 153 -7.85 6.35 9.27
CA ARG A 153 -7.77 6.52 7.81
C ARG A 153 -6.56 5.76 7.28
N LEU A 154 -6.76 4.89 6.29
CA LEU A 154 -5.66 4.22 5.61
C LEU A 154 -4.92 5.22 4.71
N LEU A 155 -3.63 5.39 4.94
CA LEU A 155 -2.77 6.16 4.03
C LEU A 155 -2.05 5.22 3.07
N SER A 156 -1.52 4.10 3.54
CA SER A 156 -0.83 3.10 2.71
C SER A 156 -0.60 1.83 3.52
N ASP A 157 -0.61 0.64 2.91
CA ASP A 157 -0.17 -0.59 3.61
C ASP A 157 1.32 -0.89 3.40
N GLU A 158 1.90 -0.45 2.28
CA GLU A 158 3.24 -0.92 1.88
C GLU A 158 4.28 0.19 1.74
N LEU A 159 3.87 1.39 1.31
CA LEU A 159 4.80 2.50 1.03
C LEU A 159 4.40 3.74 1.83
N ALA A 160 5.18 4.09 2.84
CA ALA A 160 5.09 5.41 3.47
C ALA A 160 5.83 6.42 2.58
N LEU A 161 5.10 7.45 2.14
CA LEU A 161 5.64 8.53 1.32
C LEU A 161 5.82 9.78 2.18
N VAL A 162 7.04 10.07 2.59
CA VAL A 162 7.36 11.31 3.32
C VAL A 162 7.86 12.33 2.31
N ARG A 163 7.08 13.39 2.08
CA ARG A 163 7.43 14.43 1.10
C ARG A 163 8.64 15.21 1.59
N ILE A 164 9.69 15.27 0.77
CA ILE A 164 10.96 15.90 1.17
C ILE A 164 10.78 17.41 1.41
N ALA A 165 9.86 18.04 0.68
CA ALA A 165 9.67 19.50 0.74
C ALA A 165 9.17 20.01 2.10
N ASP A 166 8.35 19.23 2.82
CA ASP A 166 7.68 19.69 4.04
C ASP A 166 7.53 18.62 5.13
N GLY A 167 8.03 17.40 4.92
CA GLY A 167 7.98 16.31 5.89
C GLY A 167 6.58 15.68 6.08
N ASN A 168 5.56 16.12 5.32
CA ASN A 168 4.22 15.55 5.43
C ASN A 168 4.17 14.14 4.82
N VAL A 169 3.34 13.30 5.42
CA VAL A 169 3.07 11.95 4.95
C VAL A 169 1.94 12.00 3.94
N ILE A 170 2.21 11.53 2.72
CA ILE A 170 1.29 11.63 1.60
C ILE A 170 0.49 10.33 1.46
N PRO A 171 -0.85 10.39 1.37
CA PRO A 171 -1.66 9.20 1.18
C PRO A 171 -1.40 8.55 -0.18
N LEU A 172 -1.29 7.22 -0.16
CA LEU A 172 -1.36 6.32 -1.31
C LEU A 172 -2.30 5.15 -0.98
N PRO A 173 -3.59 5.42 -0.71
CA PRO A 173 -4.52 4.41 -0.22
C PRO A 173 -4.80 3.43 -1.35
N ARG A 174 -4.24 2.23 -1.26
CA ARG A 174 -4.42 1.12 -2.19
C ARG A 174 -4.89 -0.12 -1.41
N PRO A 175 -5.42 -1.16 -2.09
CA PRO A 175 -5.88 -2.36 -1.41
C PRO A 175 -4.81 -2.98 -0.49
N VAL A 176 -5.20 -3.39 0.72
CA VAL A 176 -4.30 -3.95 1.73
C VAL A 176 -3.93 -5.39 1.34
N SER A 177 -2.63 -5.73 1.33
CA SER A 177 -2.15 -7.03 0.86
C SER A 177 -2.05 -8.03 2.01
N LEU A 178 -3.00 -8.96 2.09
CA LEU A 178 -3.07 -9.98 3.14
C LEU A 178 -2.52 -11.32 2.64
N LYS A 179 -1.88 -12.06 3.53
CA LYS A 179 -1.18 -13.31 3.20
C LYS A 179 -1.54 -14.43 4.15
N ASN A 180 -1.64 -15.64 3.62
CA ASN A 180 -1.81 -16.87 4.40
C ASN A 180 -2.95 -16.74 5.43
N ALA A 181 -2.68 -17.02 6.71
CA ALA A 181 -3.64 -16.94 7.80
C ALA A 181 -4.28 -15.55 7.97
N SER A 182 -3.57 -14.47 7.62
CA SER A 182 -4.09 -13.10 7.74
C SER A 182 -5.34 -12.85 6.89
N ILE A 183 -5.53 -13.63 5.81
CA ILE A 183 -6.69 -13.51 4.94
C ILE A 183 -7.94 -13.96 5.68
N ASP A 184 -7.88 -15.11 6.34
CA ASP A 184 -9.03 -15.68 7.05
C ASP A 184 -9.32 -14.90 8.34
N ILE A 185 -8.26 -14.54 9.08
CA ILE A 185 -8.39 -13.65 10.26
C ILE A 185 -9.15 -12.37 9.91
N MET A 186 -8.81 -11.70 8.81
CA MET A 186 -9.48 -10.45 8.45
C MET A 186 -10.88 -10.65 7.86
N ARG A 187 -11.16 -11.79 7.21
CA ARG A 187 -12.53 -12.11 6.76
C ARG A 187 -13.46 -12.37 7.93
N ASP A 188 -12.97 -13.03 8.97
CA ASP A 188 -13.73 -13.26 10.19
C ASP A 188 -13.90 -11.97 10.99
N TYR A 189 -12.84 -11.15 11.07
CA TYR A 189 -12.84 -9.88 11.80
C TYR A 189 -13.70 -8.78 11.12
N ALA A 190 -13.67 -8.70 9.80
CA ALA A 190 -14.39 -7.70 9.00
C ALA A 190 -15.19 -8.38 7.87
N PRO A 191 -16.31 -9.06 8.19
CA PRO A 191 -17.07 -9.85 7.22
C PRO A 191 -17.75 -9.01 6.14
N ASP A 192 -17.93 -7.71 6.39
CA ASP A 192 -18.49 -6.74 5.44
C ASP A 192 -17.43 -6.11 4.51
N ALA A 193 -16.15 -6.38 4.73
CA ALA A 193 -15.09 -5.89 3.87
C ALA A 193 -15.04 -6.67 2.53
N VAL A 194 -14.71 -5.95 1.46
CA VAL A 194 -14.56 -6.54 0.13
C VAL A 194 -13.15 -7.10 -0.05
N PHE A 195 -13.05 -8.36 -0.47
CA PHE A 195 -11.78 -9.03 -0.71
C PHE A 195 -11.68 -9.54 -2.15
N SER A 196 -10.47 -9.53 -2.72
CA SER A 196 -10.20 -10.33 -3.92
C SER A 196 -10.32 -11.83 -3.61
N ARG A 197 -10.35 -12.63 -4.69
CA ARG A 197 -10.08 -14.06 -4.59
C ARG A 197 -8.71 -14.32 -3.94
N LYS A 198 -8.57 -15.47 -3.30
CA LYS A 198 -7.27 -16.00 -2.88
C LYS A 198 -6.51 -16.46 -4.12
N VAL A 199 -5.24 -16.09 -4.21
CA VAL A 199 -4.32 -16.54 -5.25
C VAL A 199 -3.20 -17.32 -4.58
N SER A 200 -3.15 -18.63 -4.85
CA SER A 200 -2.15 -19.56 -4.31
C SER A 200 -0.85 -19.53 -5.13
N ASP A 201 0.18 -20.23 -4.64
CA ASP A 201 1.46 -20.42 -5.35
C ASP A 201 2.15 -19.12 -5.79
N THR A 202 1.97 -18.04 -5.03
CA THR A 202 2.78 -16.83 -5.21
C THR A 202 4.11 -17.02 -4.49
N MET A 203 5.14 -16.24 -4.86
CA MET A 203 6.42 -16.22 -4.13
C MET A 203 6.26 -15.92 -2.61
N LYS A 204 5.10 -15.39 -2.19
CA LYS A 204 4.80 -14.97 -0.82
C LYS A 204 3.74 -15.87 -0.15
N GLY A 205 3.41 -17.03 -0.72
CA GLY A 205 2.35 -17.92 -0.26
C GLY A 205 0.99 -17.58 -0.91
N THR A 206 -0.09 -17.76 -0.17
CA THR A 206 -1.44 -17.38 -0.64
C THR A 206 -1.66 -15.90 -0.38
N VAL A 207 -2.11 -15.14 -1.38
CA VAL A 207 -2.37 -13.69 -1.29
C VAL A 207 -3.83 -13.38 -1.59
N ALA A 208 -4.41 -12.46 -0.84
CA ALA A 208 -5.65 -11.77 -1.19
C ALA A 208 -5.52 -10.30 -0.81
N HIS A 209 -6.29 -9.43 -1.49
CA HIS A 209 -6.28 -8.01 -1.20
C HIS A 209 -7.63 -7.60 -0.63
N MET A 210 -7.61 -6.77 0.41
CA MET A 210 -8.80 -6.15 0.99
C MET A 210 -8.95 -4.75 0.39
N GLN A 211 -10.15 -4.38 -0.03
CA GLN A 211 -10.45 -3.07 -0.57
C GLN A 211 -10.10 -1.98 0.45
N ALA A 212 -9.49 -0.88 -0.01
CA ALA A 212 -9.27 0.29 0.83
C ALA A 212 -10.62 0.92 1.23
N PRO A 213 -10.79 1.44 2.46
CA PRO A 213 -12.00 2.14 2.85
C PRO A 213 -12.30 3.33 1.92
N ALA A 214 -13.57 3.53 1.55
CA ALA A 214 -13.97 4.60 0.62
C ALA A 214 -13.57 6.00 1.11
N ASP A 215 -13.65 6.27 2.42
CA ASP A 215 -13.19 7.55 3.01
C ASP A 215 -11.69 7.79 2.79
N SER A 216 -10.88 6.72 2.88
CA SER A 216 -9.44 6.80 2.64
C SER A 216 -9.14 7.17 1.19
N VAL A 217 -9.87 6.58 0.23
CA VAL A 217 -9.75 6.90 -1.21
C VAL A 217 -10.24 8.31 -1.50
N ALA A 218 -11.38 8.73 -0.94
CA ALA A 218 -11.94 10.06 -1.15
C ALA A 218 -11.02 11.17 -0.65
N ARG A 219 -10.32 10.91 0.47
CA ARG A 219 -9.41 11.86 1.11
C ARG A 219 -7.94 11.61 0.75
N ALA A 220 -7.67 10.95 -0.38
CA ALA A 220 -6.31 10.65 -0.83
C ALA A 220 -5.45 11.89 -1.14
N GLY A 221 -6.07 13.07 -1.29
CA GLY A 221 -5.39 14.35 -1.48
C GLY A 221 -5.02 15.09 -0.19
N GLU A 222 -5.34 14.56 0.99
CA GLU A 222 -5.14 15.22 2.28
C GLU A 222 -3.93 14.64 3.04
N PRO A 223 -2.79 15.35 3.07
CA PRO A 223 -1.60 14.91 3.80
C PRO A 223 -1.84 14.81 5.30
N ALA A 224 -0.98 14.04 5.97
CA ALA A 224 -0.94 13.94 7.43
C ALA A 224 0.44 14.34 7.96
N ARG A 225 0.47 14.93 9.16
CA ARG A 225 1.72 15.21 9.86
C ARG A 225 2.27 13.93 10.47
N PRO A 226 3.58 13.69 10.49
CA PRO A 226 4.14 12.62 11.31
C PRO A 226 3.72 12.79 12.77
N GLY A 227 3.27 11.71 13.42
CA GLY A 227 2.94 11.71 14.85
C GLY A 227 3.59 10.55 15.60
N TRP A 228 3.68 9.37 14.96
CA TRP A 228 4.27 8.19 15.59
C TRP A 228 5.04 7.34 14.58
N VAL A 229 6.13 6.74 15.05
CA VAL A 229 6.83 5.64 14.39
C VAL A 229 6.79 4.43 15.31
N ILE A 230 5.93 3.47 14.98
CA ILE A 230 5.66 2.31 15.83
C ILE A 230 6.14 1.06 15.11
N PHE A 231 6.96 0.24 15.75
CA PHE A 231 7.46 -1.00 15.18
C PHE A 231 6.61 -2.19 15.66
N PRO A 232 5.62 -2.66 14.89
CA PRO A 232 4.75 -3.74 15.32
C PRO A 232 5.44 -5.10 15.24
N ARG A 233 5.08 -5.98 16.17
CA ARG A 233 5.44 -7.39 16.22
C ARG A 233 4.25 -8.19 16.73
N TYR A 234 3.68 -9.01 15.86
CA TYR A 234 2.76 -10.06 16.27
C TYR A 234 3.54 -11.19 16.95
N GLU A 235 3.09 -11.60 18.13
CA GLU A 235 3.64 -12.75 18.88
C GLU A 235 2.48 -13.52 19.52
N ALA A 236 2.26 -14.76 19.10
CA ALA A 236 1.10 -15.55 19.53
C ALA A 236 1.08 -15.73 21.05
N GLY A 237 -0.04 -15.40 21.69
CA GLY A 237 -0.22 -15.49 23.14
C GLY A 237 0.52 -14.44 23.97
N ALA A 238 1.27 -13.53 23.34
CA ALA A 238 1.92 -12.42 24.06
C ALA A 238 0.89 -11.39 24.52
N GLY A 239 1.09 -10.84 25.72
CA GLY A 239 0.32 -9.69 26.20
C GLY A 239 0.64 -8.42 25.42
N THR A 240 -0.38 -7.60 25.18
CA THR A 240 -0.24 -6.34 24.46
C THR A 240 0.67 -5.36 25.22
N ARG A 241 1.70 -4.84 24.54
CA ARG A 241 2.69 -3.95 25.14
C ARG A 241 3.17 -2.89 24.14
N LEU A 242 3.14 -1.64 24.57
CA LEU A 242 3.75 -0.50 23.87
C LEU A 242 4.89 0.03 24.76
N THR A 243 6.11 0.11 24.22
CA THR A 243 7.27 0.63 24.96
C THR A 243 8.03 1.65 24.13
N ASP A 244 8.55 2.69 24.78
CA ASP A 244 9.34 3.71 24.10
C ASP A 244 10.63 3.15 23.48
N THR A 245 10.95 3.67 22.30
CA THR A 245 12.16 3.36 21.56
C THR A 245 13.02 4.61 21.45
N PRO A 246 14.31 4.57 21.82
CA PRO A 246 15.22 5.69 21.63
C PRO A 246 15.24 6.16 20.17
N LYS A 247 15.21 7.48 19.94
CA LYS A 247 15.15 8.11 18.61
C LYS A 247 16.24 7.58 17.65
N ALA A 248 17.48 7.43 18.13
CA ALA A 248 18.58 6.88 17.34
C ALA A 248 18.31 5.44 16.85
N ARG A 249 17.71 4.59 17.70
CA ARG A 249 17.34 3.22 17.31
C ARG A 249 16.18 3.22 16.31
N ALA A 250 15.19 4.08 16.52
CA ALA A 250 14.07 4.24 15.60
C ALA A 250 14.55 4.73 14.22
N PHE A 251 15.48 5.68 14.19
CA PHE A 251 16.12 6.16 12.96
C PHE A 251 16.78 5.03 12.19
N MET A 252 17.67 4.26 12.83
CA MET A 252 18.38 3.16 12.16
C MET A 252 17.41 2.13 11.57
N ARG A 253 16.40 1.74 12.35
CA ARG A 253 15.40 0.76 11.87
C ARG A 253 14.54 1.30 10.73
N ALA A 254 14.15 2.57 10.77
CA ALA A 254 13.39 3.18 9.70
C ALA A 254 14.25 3.32 8.43
N ALA A 255 15.53 3.67 8.57
CA ALA A 255 16.50 3.72 7.47
C ALA A 255 16.67 2.35 6.80
N ASP A 256 16.78 1.27 7.58
CA ASP A 256 16.89 -0.11 7.07
C ASP A 256 15.67 -0.54 6.23
N ASN A 257 14.51 0.09 6.46
CA ASN A 257 13.29 -0.17 5.71
C ASN A 257 13.06 0.84 4.58
N ALA A 258 13.95 1.81 4.37
CA ALA A 258 13.79 2.83 3.34
C ALA A 258 14.36 2.37 1.98
N PHE A 259 13.56 2.49 0.92
CA PHE A 259 13.94 2.03 -0.42
C PHE A 259 15.00 2.91 -1.09
N ASN A 260 14.90 4.22 -0.88
CA ASN A 260 15.67 5.22 -1.61
C ASN A 260 16.54 6.10 -0.70
N TYR A 261 16.74 5.69 0.55
CA TYR A 261 17.53 6.46 1.53
C TYR A 261 18.95 6.76 1.02
N SER A 262 19.68 5.74 0.58
CA SER A 262 21.04 5.91 0.04
C SER A 262 21.07 6.72 -1.26
N LEU A 263 20.02 6.64 -2.07
CA LEU A 263 19.91 7.41 -3.31
C LEU A 263 19.69 8.91 -3.03
N LEU A 264 18.90 9.23 -2.00
CA LEU A 264 18.62 10.62 -1.60
C LEU A 264 19.79 11.27 -0.85
N GLY A 265 20.75 10.49 -0.35
CA GLY A 265 21.93 10.98 0.36
C GLY A 265 21.56 11.86 1.55
N GLU A 266 22.16 13.05 1.61
CA GLU A 266 21.92 14.03 2.67
C GLU A 266 20.44 14.41 2.83
N ARG A 267 19.69 14.54 1.72
CA ARG A 267 18.25 14.84 1.77
C ARG A 267 17.47 13.70 2.42
N GLY A 268 17.89 12.45 2.19
CA GLY A 268 17.32 11.27 2.81
C GLY A 268 17.56 11.24 4.32
N PHE A 269 18.80 11.52 4.73
CA PHE A 269 19.17 11.65 6.14
C PHE A 269 18.35 12.75 6.85
N ALA A 270 18.35 13.97 6.30
CA ALA A 270 17.64 15.11 6.88
C ALA A 270 16.13 14.86 6.98
N SER A 271 15.52 14.31 5.93
CA SER A 271 14.10 13.98 5.93
C SER A 271 13.74 12.90 6.95
N LEU A 272 14.57 11.86 7.10
CA LEU A 272 14.32 10.82 8.08
C LEU A 272 14.55 11.31 9.52
N ALA A 273 15.57 12.15 9.73
CA ALA A 273 15.84 12.75 11.03
C ALA A 273 14.67 13.63 11.48
N ALA A 274 14.17 14.50 10.59
CA ALA A 274 13.00 15.33 10.86
C ALA A 274 11.74 14.49 11.14
N LEU A 275 11.54 13.41 10.39
CA LEU A 275 10.44 12.46 10.63
C LEU A 275 10.49 11.87 12.05
N ILE A 276 11.67 11.38 12.44
CA ILE A 276 11.89 10.76 13.75
C ILE A 276 11.77 11.79 14.87
N GLU A 277 12.27 13.01 14.66
CA GLU A 277 12.16 14.08 15.66
C GLU A 277 10.69 14.44 15.93
N ALA A 278 9.89 14.60 14.87
CA ALA A 278 8.47 14.94 14.95
C ALA A 278 7.55 13.82 15.47
N SER A 279 8.06 12.61 15.70
CA SER A 279 7.24 11.43 16.02
C SER A 279 7.58 10.81 17.37
N SER A 280 6.59 10.39 18.16
CA SER A 280 6.85 9.45 19.26
C SER A 280 7.23 8.08 18.70
N CYS A 281 8.29 7.47 19.23
CA CYS A 281 8.83 6.21 18.71
C CYS A 281 8.60 5.06 19.70
N HIS A 282 7.99 3.97 19.25
CA HIS A 282 7.66 2.84 20.13
C HIS A 282 7.91 1.47 19.48
N GLU A 283 8.21 0.47 20.29
CA GLU A 283 8.00 -0.95 19.96
C GLU A 283 6.58 -1.34 20.37
N PHE A 284 5.92 -2.17 19.56
CA PHE A 284 4.59 -2.66 19.86
C PHE A 284 4.49 -4.18 19.67
N THR A 285 4.26 -4.91 20.75
CA THR A 285 4.01 -6.36 20.73
C THR A 285 2.54 -6.64 21.02
N TYR A 286 1.92 -7.54 20.25
CA TYR A 286 0.51 -7.88 20.41
C TYR A 286 0.18 -9.30 19.92
N SER A 287 -0.94 -9.83 20.39
CA SER A 287 -1.54 -11.08 19.92
C SER A 287 -3.03 -10.96 19.58
N ASN A 288 -3.73 -9.99 20.19
CA ASN A 288 -5.15 -9.73 20.00
C ASN A 288 -5.36 -8.40 19.24
N LEU A 289 -6.25 -8.38 18.25
CA LEU A 289 -6.51 -7.20 17.43
C LEU A 289 -7.26 -6.10 18.18
N ASP A 290 -8.23 -6.44 19.01
CA ASP A 290 -9.05 -5.47 19.74
C ASP A 290 -8.20 -4.73 20.79
N GLU A 291 -7.37 -5.46 21.55
CA GLU A 291 -6.41 -4.84 22.47
C GLU A 291 -5.40 -3.93 21.75
N ALA A 292 -5.00 -4.31 20.53
CA ALA A 292 -4.11 -3.49 19.72
C ALA A 292 -4.79 -2.21 19.26
N ILE A 293 -6.03 -2.29 18.79
CA ILE A 293 -6.84 -1.13 18.40
C ILE A 293 -7.05 -0.19 19.58
N ASP A 294 -7.39 -0.71 20.76
CA ASP A 294 -7.55 0.07 21.99
C ASP A 294 -6.26 0.77 22.41
N THR A 295 -5.11 0.13 22.18
CA THR A 295 -3.80 0.74 22.45
C THR A 295 -3.54 1.90 21.48
N PHE A 296 -3.79 1.70 20.19
CA PHE A 296 -3.61 2.75 19.17
C PHE A 296 -4.59 3.92 19.40
N ASN A 297 -5.85 3.64 19.75
CA ASN A 297 -6.86 4.66 20.01
C ASN A 297 -6.53 5.58 21.20
N ARG A 298 -5.66 5.14 22.11
CA ARG A 298 -5.18 5.94 23.24
C ARG A 298 -3.95 6.78 22.91
N LEU A 299 -3.36 6.64 21.72
CA LEU A 299 -2.23 7.46 21.30
C LEU A 299 -2.62 8.94 21.25
N GLN A 300 -1.75 9.78 21.79
CA GLN A 300 -1.85 11.23 21.70
C GLN A 300 -0.62 11.77 20.96
N PRO A 301 -0.80 12.67 19.98
CA PRO A 301 0.33 13.21 19.24
C PRO A 301 1.20 14.05 20.18
N GLN A 302 2.49 14.15 19.88
CA GLN A 302 3.35 15.06 20.62
C GLN A 302 2.84 16.49 20.44
N VAL A 303 2.61 17.18 21.56
CA VAL A 303 2.39 18.64 21.54
C VAL A 303 3.75 19.26 21.19
N PRO A 304 3.85 20.11 20.15
CA PRO A 304 5.10 20.78 19.84
C PRO A 304 5.60 21.53 21.07
N LEU A 305 6.87 21.36 21.43
CA LEU A 305 7.52 22.24 22.41
C LEU A 305 7.50 23.65 21.79
N SER A 306 6.73 24.54 22.39
CA SER A 306 6.62 25.96 22.04
C SER A 306 7.94 26.70 22.19
#